data_AF-Q4A7C0-F1
#
_entry.id   AF-Q4A7C0-F1
#
_cell.length_a   1.000
_cell.length_b   1.000
_cell.length_c   1.000
_cell.angle_alpha   90.00
_cell.angle_beta   90.00
_cell.angle_gamma   90.00
#
_symmetry.space_group_name_H-M   'P 1'
#
loop_
_entity.id
_entity.type
_entity.pdbx_description
1 polymer ?
#
loop_
_entity_poly.entity_id
_entity_poly.type
_entity_poly.pdbx_seq_one_letter_code
_entity_poly.pdbx_strand_id
1 'polypeptide(L)'
;MMKNLVNPLQFFFKKIDKISLKSSSEKIFSTLWAIFFGILMSFIFIRAFGYNPFKVYYTMFFKIAFAKNQIRNLLLTSSIFIFASIAIAIPFKAGLFNIGAPSQMMISGAISLLVFLNLTSINIYLRLFLGAFLGIMASGILGFLVGILKSFLRINEVISTILLNWIIYYIIKFLLTSTNLDIGFISNSPLTSKSISETSFLTSIFLTRNFAVIMLFLGLIFAFLIWFIMQKTTIGLRIKITGQNKNVASYAGINNKIMTISVMSFSGVIAGIAGFIWYIFYKRSFTLSSGMPREGFDAILVTLLAFNSPFGIIPTSFFYSTLSIGASALESHSIRLNQDTMQIVIGIIIYLSAISVVFVNFQPIKWILNFYFLLRSRQFFGPKTEKFRSLKLEKSKFSWLNLVGLKKIAPEKIDEINYEINNLESRRIQYLDWFLNDKINILHIYFNIQKINIKLYFLKKQTLKIKNNPNVLIWKKIKKDIKNNFGINSNFRNKTLEEKLAFFEQVGEKKRYANQELNSLGYYDLKNNRNTFRQQFIEQHLQFKSLKSEIISNFKIEKKQKSEKNKEKK
;
A
#
# COMPACT_ATOMS: atom_id res chain seq x y z
N MET A 1 17.24 14.01 -10.05
CA MET A 1 16.51 14.81 -9.04
C MET A 1 15.42 15.75 -9.62
N MET A 2 15.00 15.61 -10.89
CA MET A 2 14.12 16.58 -11.60
C MET A 2 12.67 16.13 -11.88
N LYS A 3 12.19 15.00 -11.34
CA LYS A 3 10.79 14.54 -11.53
C LYS A 3 9.80 14.91 -10.39
N ASN A 4 10.27 15.53 -9.31
CA ASN A 4 9.59 15.50 -8.00
C ASN A 4 8.44 16.48 -7.75
N LEU A 5 7.93 17.21 -8.75
CA LEU A 5 6.99 18.31 -8.45
C LEU A 5 5.85 18.44 -9.47
N VAL A 6 5.54 17.39 -10.21
CA VAL A 6 4.27 17.26 -10.96
C VAL A 6 3.57 15.94 -10.66
N ASN A 7 4.22 15.00 -9.98
CA ASN A 7 3.64 13.69 -9.72
C ASN A 7 3.04 13.64 -8.30
N PRO A 8 1.71 13.73 -8.12
CA PRO A 8 1.08 13.53 -6.80
C PRO A 8 1.47 12.19 -6.17
N LEU A 9 1.79 11.20 -7.03
CA LEU A 9 2.39 9.92 -6.68
C LEU A 9 3.68 10.06 -5.84
N GLN A 10 4.59 10.98 -6.18
CA GLN A 10 5.89 11.05 -5.49
C GLN A 10 5.81 11.73 -4.11
N PHE A 11 4.83 12.63 -3.91
CA PHE A 11 4.45 13.12 -2.59
C PHE A 11 3.86 11.99 -1.72
N PHE A 12 3.06 11.11 -2.35
CA PHE A 12 2.53 9.90 -1.73
C PHE A 12 3.65 8.94 -1.30
N PHE A 13 4.60 8.65 -2.19
CA PHE A 13 5.71 7.73 -1.91
C PHE A 13 6.67 8.25 -0.83
N LYS A 14 6.96 9.57 -0.78
CA LYS A 14 7.80 10.16 0.28
C LYS A 14 7.18 10.06 1.69
N LYS A 15 5.86 9.80 1.77
CA LYS A 15 5.13 9.55 3.03
C LYS A 15 5.24 8.08 3.48
N ILE A 16 5.50 7.15 2.56
CA ILE A 16 5.56 5.71 2.81
C ILE A 16 6.83 5.33 3.58
N ASP A 17 7.97 5.96 3.27
CA ASP A 17 9.25 5.70 3.95
C ASP A 17 9.24 6.06 5.45
N LYS A 18 8.27 6.87 5.90
CA LYS A 18 8.10 7.25 7.33
C LYS A 18 7.26 6.28 8.16
N ILE A 19 6.72 5.21 7.58
CA ILE A 19 5.85 4.24 8.29
C ILE A 19 6.64 3.34 9.24
N SER A 20 7.90 3.02 8.88
CA SER A 20 8.78 2.20 9.72
C SER A 20 9.05 2.84 11.08
N LEU A 21 9.02 4.18 11.15
CA LEU A 21 9.30 4.99 12.33
C LEU A 21 8.08 5.24 13.24
N LYS A 22 6.87 4.82 12.84
CA LYS A 22 5.63 5.10 13.58
C LYS A 22 5.25 3.99 14.55
N SER A 23 4.64 4.40 15.67
CA SER A 23 4.25 3.51 16.77
C SER A 23 3.22 2.48 16.34
N SER A 24 3.17 1.35 17.05
CA SER A 24 2.19 0.28 16.81
C SER A 24 0.74 0.76 16.93
N SER A 25 0.48 1.72 17.84
CA SER A 25 -0.86 2.30 18.01
C SER A 25 -1.32 3.07 16.78
N GLU A 26 -0.44 3.87 16.14
CA GLU A 26 -0.79 4.60 14.93
C GLU A 26 -1.14 3.65 13.77
N LYS A 27 -0.43 2.52 13.65
CA LYS A 27 -0.72 1.49 12.63
C LYS A 27 -2.09 0.85 12.84
N ILE A 28 -2.44 0.54 14.10
CA ILE A 28 -3.75 -0.03 14.46
C ILE A 28 -4.88 0.96 14.13
N PHE A 29 -4.78 2.22 14.60
CA PHE A 29 -5.79 3.24 14.30
C PHE A 29 -5.96 3.47 12.80
N SER A 30 -4.86 3.45 12.06
CA SER A 30 -4.87 3.57 10.61
C SER A 30 -5.68 2.47 9.93
N THR A 31 -5.55 1.24 10.42
CA THR A 31 -6.26 0.07 9.92
C THR A 31 -7.74 0.16 10.24
N LEU A 32 -8.08 0.59 11.47
CA LEU A 32 -9.46 0.80 11.89
C LEU A 32 -10.18 1.85 11.03
N TRP A 33 -9.52 2.98 10.76
CA TRP A 33 -10.06 4.00 9.85
C TRP A 33 -10.27 3.46 8.43
N ALA A 34 -9.31 2.69 7.93
CA ALA A 34 -9.41 2.10 6.61
C ALA A 34 -10.56 1.09 6.50
N ILE A 35 -10.76 0.25 7.53
CA ILE A 35 -11.91 -0.66 7.61
C ILE A 35 -13.22 0.14 7.69
N PHE A 36 -13.27 1.18 8.52
CA PHE A 36 -14.45 2.04 8.66
C PHE A 36 -14.88 2.67 7.32
N PHE A 37 -13.94 3.32 6.61
CA PHE A 37 -14.23 3.87 5.30
C PHE A 37 -14.52 2.79 4.25
N GLY A 38 -13.95 1.60 4.41
CA GLY A 38 -14.18 0.46 3.53
C GLY A 38 -15.63 0.00 3.64
N ILE A 39 -16.11 -0.14 4.88
CA ILE A 39 -17.51 -0.42 5.20
C ILE A 39 -18.41 0.68 4.62
N LEU A 40 -18.07 1.96 4.84
CA LEU A 40 -18.86 3.09 4.33
C LEU A 40 -18.95 3.09 2.79
N MET A 41 -17.86 2.78 2.09
CA MET A 41 -17.86 2.67 0.64
C MET A 41 -18.70 1.48 0.17
N SER A 42 -18.61 0.34 0.87
CA SER A 42 -19.45 -0.82 0.56
C SER A 42 -20.94 -0.61 0.88
N PHE A 43 -21.29 0.28 1.82
CA PHE A 43 -22.68 0.70 2.04
C PHE A 43 -23.26 1.36 0.78
N ILE A 44 -22.49 2.26 0.16
CA ILE A 44 -22.87 2.92 -1.09
C ILE A 44 -23.07 1.88 -2.19
N PHE A 45 -22.14 0.92 -2.30
CA PHE A 45 -22.22 -0.17 -3.28
C PHE A 45 -23.48 -1.02 -3.09
N ILE A 46 -23.74 -1.53 -1.88
CA ILE A 46 -24.93 -2.35 -1.59
C ILE A 46 -26.21 -1.57 -1.86
N ARG A 47 -26.24 -0.27 -1.51
CA ARG A 47 -27.40 0.59 -1.76
C ARG A 47 -27.68 0.80 -3.24
N ALA A 48 -26.65 0.78 -4.09
CA ALA A 48 -26.79 0.88 -5.54
C ALA A 48 -27.50 -0.34 -6.15
N PHE A 49 -27.38 -1.53 -5.52
CA PHE A 49 -28.14 -2.73 -5.90
C PHE A 49 -29.56 -2.75 -5.34
N GLY A 50 -30.04 -1.67 -4.72
CA GLY A 50 -31.40 -1.56 -4.18
C GLY A 50 -31.60 -2.23 -2.81
N TYR A 51 -30.55 -2.79 -2.20
CA TYR A 51 -30.64 -3.40 -0.88
C TYR A 51 -30.36 -2.39 0.24
N ASN A 52 -30.98 -2.59 1.40
CA ASN A 52 -30.65 -1.84 2.60
C ASN A 52 -29.33 -2.37 3.21
N PRO A 53 -28.23 -1.59 3.21
CA PRO A 53 -26.93 -2.07 3.69
C PRO A 53 -26.95 -2.48 5.16
N PHE A 54 -27.71 -1.79 6.02
CA PHE A 54 -27.83 -2.15 7.43
C PHE A 54 -28.44 -3.55 7.59
N LYS A 55 -29.48 -3.87 6.81
CA LYS A 55 -30.11 -5.20 6.84
C LYS A 55 -29.14 -6.28 6.36
N VAL A 56 -28.35 -6.00 5.33
CA VAL A 56 -27.33 -6.94 4.81
C VAL A 56 -26.29 -7.22 5.87
N TYR A 57 -25.63 -6.20 6.42
CA TYR A 57 -24.61 -6.40 7.46
C TYR A 57 -25.18 -7.03 8.73
N TYR A 58 -26.36 -6.61 9.19
CA TYR A 58 -27.01 -7.22 10.34
C TYR A 58 -27.22 -8.73 10.14
N THR A 59 -27.69 -9.11 8.95
CA THR A 59 -27.91 -10.52 8.60
C THR A 59 -26.58 -11.27 8.51
N MET A 60 -25.58 -10.72 7.82
CA MET A 60 -24.24 -11.31 7.70
C MET A 60 -23.61 -11.61 9.05
N PHE A 61 -23.58 -10.61 9.94
CA PHE A 61 -22.91 -10.74 11.23
C PHE A 61 -23.75 -11.57 12.20
N PHE A 62 -24.98 -11.16 12.48
CA PHE A 62 -25.74 -11.71 13.62
C PHE A 62 -26.60 -12.92 13.27
N LYS A 63 -27.15 -13.00 12.05
CA LYS A 63 -27.99 -14.13 11.63
C LYS A 63 -27.22 -15.28 11.01
N ILE A 64 -26.04 -15.02 10.44
CA ILE A 64 -25.24 -16.01 9.74
C ILE A 64 -23.95 -16.29 10.50
N ALA A 65 -22.99 -15.36 10.54
CA ALA A 65 -21.65 -15.64 11.07
C ALA A 65 -21.65 -16.01 12.56
N PHE A 66 -22.38 -15.26 13.39
CA PHE A 66 -22.50 -15.50 14.83
C PHE A 66 -23.67 -16.42 15.23
N ALA A 67 -24.33 -17.05 14.26
CA ALA A 67 -25.39 -18.00 14.55
C ALA A 67 -24.84 -19.24 15.29
N LYS A 68 -25.65 -19.80 16.20
CA LYS A 68 -25.23 -20.94 17.06
C LYS A 68 -24.74 -22.16 16.25
N ASN A 69 -25.35 -22.40 15.09
CA ASN A 69 -25.01 -23.49 14.15
C ASN A 69 -23.76 -23.20 13.31
N GLN A 70 -23.40 -21.93 13.09
CA GLN A 70 -22.23 -21.54 12.29
C GLN A 70 -20.98 -21.26 13.12
N ILE A 71 -21.09 -21.14 14.44
CA ILE A 71 -19.95 -20.79 15.29
C ILE A 71 -18.78 -21.77 15.17
N ARG A 72 -19.05 -23.07 14.97
CA ARG A 72 -18.01 -24.08 14.69
C ARG A 72 -17.24 -23.71 13.43
N ASN A 73 -17.96 -23.43 12.36
CA ASN A 73 -17.40 -23.08 11.06
C ASN A 73 -16.61 -21.76 11.15
N LEU A 74 -17.11 -20.77 11.90
CA LEU A 74 -16.42 -19.51 12.14
C LEU A 74 -15.08 -19.69 12.84
N LEU A 75 -15.04 -20.46 13.93
CA LEU A 75 -13.81 -20.70 14.68
C LEU A 75 -12.81 -21.51 13.85
N LEU A 76 -13.28 -22.52 13.12
CA LEU A 76 -12.43 -23.41 12.34
C LEU A 76 -11.87 -22.70 11.10
N THR A 77 -12.66 -21.91 10.38
CA THR A 77 -12.18 -21.05 9.28
C THR A 77 -11.20 -19.99 9.78
N SER A 78 -11.46 -19.38 10.95
CA SER A 78 -10.52 -18.44 11.56
C SER A 78 -9.16 -19.08 11.83
N SER A 79 -9.13 -20.31 12.34
CA SER A 79 -7.89 -21.09 12.52
C SER A 79 -7.17 -21.33 11.19
N ILE A 80 -7.90 -21.78 10.15
CA ILE A 80 -7.33 -22.01 8.82
C ILE A 80 -6.68 -20.73 8.26
N PHE A 81 -7.37 -19.59 8.36
CA PHE A 81 -6.82 -18.31 7.90
C PHE A 81 -5.63 -17.84 8.72
N ILE A 82 -5.56 -18.16 10.03
CA ILE A 82 -4.37 -17.89 10.84
C ILE A 82 -3.16 -18.64 10.27
N PHE A 83 -3.28 -19.95 10.06
CA PHE A 83 -2.19 -20.75 9.50
C PHE A 83 -1.82 -20.30 8.08
N ALA A 84 -2.80 -20.17 7.18
CA ALA A 84 -2.56 -19.77 5.80
C ALA A 84 -1.92 -18.38 5.70
N SER A 85 -2.35 -17.43 6.52
CA SER A 85 -1.77 -16.07 6.53
C SER A 85 -0.36 -16.06 7.12
N ILE A 86 -0.09 -16.86 8.16
CA ILE A 86 1.27 -17.02 8.70
C ILE A 86 2.21 -17.61 7.64
N ALA A 87 1.72 -18.60 6.87
CA ALA A 87 2.48 -19.18 5.77
C ALA A 87 2.94 -18.12 4.77
N ILE A 88 2.10 -17.10 4.49
CA ILE A 88 2.42 -16.01 3.56
C ILE A 88 3.27 -14.91 4.23
N ALA A 89 3.03 -14.62 5.51
CA ALA A 89 3.71 -13.55 6.23
C ALA A 89 5.22 -13.78 6.38
N ILE A 90 5.65 -15.04 6.55
CA ILE A 90 7.07 -15.39 6.76
C ILE A 90 7.91 -15.09 5.50
N PRO A 91 7.56 -15.59 4.29
CA PRO A 91 8.20 -15.17 3.04
C PRO A 91 8.21 -13.65 2.84
N PHE A 92 7.10 -12.96 3.12
CA PHE A 92 7.05 -11.50 2.97
C PHE A 92 8.06 -10.80 3.89
N LYS A 93 8.31 -11.31 5.10
CA LYS A 93 9.38 -10.80 5.99
C LYS A 93 10.78 -11.09 5.45
N ALA A 94 10.95 -12.16 4.66
CA ALA A 94 12.20 -12.51 3.96
C ALA A 94 12.39 -11.77 2.63
N GLY A 95 11.44 -10.90 2.23
CA GLY A 95 11.48 -10.21 0.94
C GLY A 95 11.16 -11.13 -0.25
N LEU A 96 10.43 -12.21 -0.01
CA LEU A 96 9.97 -13.19 -1.00
C LEU A 96 8.44 -13.18 -1.07
N PHE A 97 7.88 -13.42 -2.25
CA PHE A 97 6.43 -13.47 -2.43
C PHE A 97 5.95 -14.90 -2.67
N ASN A 98 5.27 -15.50 -1.69
CA ASN A 98 4.62 -16.81 -1.87
C ASN A 98 3.14 -16.63 -2.27
N ILE A 99 2.88 -16.52 -3.58
CA ILE A 99 1.51 -16.54 -4.14
C ILE A 99 1.03 -18.00 -4.34
N GLY A 100 1.87 -18.99 -3.99
CA GLY A 100 1.62 -20.42 -4.17
C GLY A 100 0.84 -21.09 -3.04
N ALA A 101 0.49 -20.34 -1.98
CA ALA A 101 -0.31 -20.84 -0.87
C ALA A 101 -1.60 -21.58 -1.30
N PRO A 102 -2.35 -21.14 -2.35
CA PRO A 102 -3.49 -21.89 -2.88
C PRO A 102 -3.15 -23.32 -3.28
N SER A 103 -2.14 -23.55 -4.14
CA SER A 103 -1.78 -24.92 -4.54
C SER A 103 -1.15 -25.74 -3.44
N GLN A 104 -0.41 -25.10 -2.52
CA GLN A 104 0.16 -25.74 -1.34
C GLN A 104 -0.96 -26.31 -0.43
N MET A 105 -2.00 -25.52 -0.16
CA MET A 105 -3.20 -25.99 0.53
C MET A 105 -3.92 -27.08 -0.27
N MET A 106 -4.00 -26.90 -1.59
CA MET A 106 -4.70 -27.77 -2.52
C MET A 106 -4.09 -29.18 -2.60
N ILE A 107 -2.77 -29.27 -2.78
CA ILE A 107 -2.05 -30.56 -2.85
C ILE A 107 -2.10 -31.29 -1.52
N SER A 108 -2.01 -30.55 -0.40
CA SER A 108 -2.12 -31.14 0.93
C SER A 108 -3.51 -31.74 1.12
N GLY A 109 -4.58 -31.00 0.81
CA GLY A 109 -5.94 -31.51 0.90
C GLY A 109 -6.20 -32.72 0.03
N ALA A 110 -5.73 -32.70 -1.22
CA ALA A 110 -5.91 -33.82 -2.16
C ALA A 110 -5.22 -35.10 -1.66
N ILE A 111 -3.95 -35.01 -1.25
CA ILE A 111 -3.20 -36.17 -0.74
C ILE A 111 -3.79 -36.67 0.58
N SER A 112 -4.17 -35.76 1.49
CA SER A 112 -4.79 -36.16 2.75
C SER A 112 -6.13 -36.88 2.53
N LEU A 113 -6.96 -36.40 1.59
CA LEU A 113 -8.21 -37.05 1.23
C LEU A 113 -7.98 -38.41 0.55
N LEU A 114 -7.01 -38.50 -0.38
CA LEU A 114 -6.63 -39.76 -1.02
C LEU A 114 -6.25 -40.83 0.01
N VAL A 115 -5.37 -40.48 0.96
CA VAL A 115 -4.93 -41.39 2.04
C VAL A 115 -6.11 -41.77 2.93
N PHE A 116 -6.93 -40.79 3.33
CA PHE A 116 -8.05 -41.04 4.23
C PHE A 116 -9.13 -41.93 3.61
N LEU A 117 -9.45 -41.73 2.32
CA LEU A 117 -10.53 -42.43 1.62
C LEU A 117 -10.12 -43.83 1.13
N ASN A 118 -8.84 -44.07 0.86
CA ASN A 118 -8.38 -45.37 0.35
C ASN A 118 -7.95 -46.34 1.46
N LEU A 119 -7.39 -45.86 2.58
CA LEU A 119 -6.89 -46.72 3.64
C LEU A 119 -7.97 -47.09 4.67
N THR A 120 -9.17 -47.46 4.23
CA THR A 120 -10.33 -47.70 5.12
C THR A 120 -10.12 -48.83 6.12
N SER A 121 -9.21 -49.77 5.84
CA SER A 121 -8.85 -50.91 6.71
C SER A 121 -8.14 -50.52 8.00
N ILE A 122 -7.61 -49.31 8.11
CA ILE A 122 -6.82 -48.85 9.25
C ILE A 122 -7.64 -47.89 10.14
N ASN A 123 -7.30 -47.82 11.43
CA ASN A 123 -7.93 -46.91 12.40
C ASN A 123 -7.89 -45.45 11.94
N ILE A 124 -9.01 -44.73 12.13
CA ILE A 124 -9.21 -43.33 11.76
C ILE A 124 -8.11 -42.38 12.24
N TYR A 125 -7.58 -42.55 13.46
CA TYR A 125 -6.53 -41.65 13.97
C TYR A 125 -5.24 -41.79 13.16
N LEU A 126 -4.89 -43.01 12.76
CA LEU A 126 -3.71 -43.26 11.95
C LEU A 126 -3.90 -42.76 10.51
N ARG A 127 -5.12 -42.90 9.94
CA ARG A 127 -5.46 -42.30 8.64
C ARG A 127 -5.32 -40.79 8.65
N LEU A 128 -5.81 -40.13 9.71
CA LEU A 128 -5.68 -38.68 9.87
C LEU A 128 -4.22 -38.26 10.03
N PHE A 129 -3.43 -38.99 10.83
CA PHE A 129 -2.00 -38.71 11.00
C PHE A 129 -1.21 -38.89 9.70
N LEU A 130 -1.36 -40.02 9.02
CA LEU A 130 -0.68 -40.29 7.74
C LEU A 130 -1.12 -39.30 6.66
N GLY A 131 -2.42 -39.03 6.58
CA GLY A 131 -2.97 -38.05 5.64
C GLY A 131 -2.43 -36.65 5.89
N ALA A 132 -2.38 -36.22 7.15
CA ALA A 132 -1.77 -34.93 7.52
C ALA A 132 -0.28 -34.90 7.19
N PHE A 133 0.48 -35.91 7.60
CA PHE A 133 1.93 -35.96 7.39
C PHE A 133 2.30 -35.92 5.92
N LEU A 134 1.71 -36.81 5.10
CA LEU A 134 1.99 -36.88 3.66
C LEU A 134 1.52 -35.62 2.92
N GLY A 135 0.33 -35.10 3.25
CA GLY A 135 -0.20 -33.88 2.64
C GLY A 135 0.65 -32.65 2.96
N ILE A 136 1.05 -32.49 4.23
CA ILE A 136 1.89 -31.37 4.67
C ILE A 136 3.28 -31.45 4.03
N MET A 137 3.88 -32.64 3.95
CA MET A 137 5.18 -32.83 3.30
C MET A 137 5.13 -32.52 1.81
N ALA A 138 4.09 -32.97 1.10
CA ALA A 138 3.92 -32.63 -0.32
C ALA A 138 3.81 -31.12 -0.55
N SER A 139 3.08 -30.41 0.32
CA SER A 139 2.99 -28.96 0.29
C SER A 139 4.35 -28.28 0.57
N GLY A 140 5.11 -28.81 1.53
CA GLY A 140 6.48 -28.38 1.82
C GLY A 140 7.42 -28.57 0.62
N ILE A 141 7.29 -29.69 -0.11
CA ILE A 141 8.06 -29.98 -1.33
C ILE A 141 7.74 -28.97 -2.44
N LEU A 142 6.48 -28.54 -2.60
CA LEU A 142 6.16 -27.48 -3.56
C LEU A 142 6.83 -26.15 -3.18
N GLY A 143 6.83 -25.80 -1.89
CA GLY A 143 7.56 -24.64 -1.39
C GLY A 143 9.06 -24.74 -1.63
N PHE A 144 9.64 -25.92 -1.39
CA PHE A 144 11.04 -26.23 -1.63
C PHE A 144 11.41 -26.08 -3.11
N LEU A 145 10.58 -26.58 -4.02
CA LEU A 145 10.76 -26.47 -5.47
C LEU A 145 10.83 -24.99 -5.90
N VAL A 146 9.90 -24.15 -5.44
CA VAL A 146 9.95 -22.70 -5.73
C VAL A 146 11.24 -22.08 -5.18
N GLY A 147 11.62 -22.47 -3.97
CA GLY A 147 12.86 -22.03 -3.34
C GLY A 147 14.09 -22.31 -4.21
N ILE A 148 14.20 -23.54 -4.74
CA ILE A 148 15.28 -23.97 -5.63
C ILE A 148 15.28 -23.17 -6.93
N LEU A 149 14.13 -23.07 -7.59
CA LEU A 149 13.98 -22.33 -8.85
C LEU A 149 14.43 -20.86 -8.67
N LYS A 150 14.11 -20.26 -7.52
CA LYS A 150 14.56 -18.90 -7.19
C LYS A 150 16.06 -18.83 -6.90
N SER A 151 16.58 -19.73 -6.07
CA SER A 151 17.94 -19.63 -5.55
C SER A 151 19.03 -20.04 -6.55
N PHE A 152 18.74 -21.02 -7.41
CA PHE A 152 19.69 -21.56 -8.39
C PHE A 152 19.45 -21.01 -9.79
N LEU A 153 18.20 -21.01 -10.26
CA LEU A 153 17.86 -20.59 -11.62
C LEU A 153 17.49 -19.10 -11.73
N ARG A 154 17.46 -18.37 -10.60
CA ARG A 154 17.11 -16.94 -10.51
C ARG A 154 15.73 -16.61 -11.09
N ILE A 155 14.84 -17.59 -11.21
CA ILE A 155 13.47 -17.40 -11.68
C ILE A 155 12.70 -16.58 -10.65
N ASN A 156 11.84 -15.66 -11.08
CA ASN A 156 11.01 -14.89 -10.17
C ASN A 156 10.00 -15.81 -9.45
N GLU A 157 10.04 -15.83 -8.12
CA GLU A 157 9.19 -16.65 -7.26
C GLU A 157 7.70 -16.39 -7.47
N VAL A 158 7.33 -15.16 -7.84
CA VAL A 158 5.94 -14.81 -8.18
C VAL A 158 5.46 -15.58 -9.40
N ILE A 159 6.29 -15.66 -10.45
CA ILE A 159 5.92 -16.36 -11.69
C ILE A 159 5.87 -17.86 -11.43
N SER A 160 6.90 -18.41 -10.76
CA SER A 160 6.95 -19.85 -10.44
C SER A 160 5.75 -20.30 -9.61
N THR A 161 5.35 -19.51 -8.61
CA THR A 161 4.20 -19.85 -7.75
C THR A 161 2.87 -19.76 -8.48
N ILE A 162 2.68 -18.75 -9.34
CA ILE A 162 1.46 -18.64 -10.16
C ILE A 162 1.36 -19.80 -11.16
N LEU A 163 2.47 -20.22 -11.77
CA LEU A 163 2.46 -21.36 -12.69
C LEU A 163 2.22 -22.69 -11.96
N LEU A 164 2.89 -22.91 -10.82
CA LEU A 164 2.68 -24.10 -9.99
C LEU A 164 1.23 -24.19 -9.48
N ASN A 165 0.60 -23.06 -9.21
CA ASN A 165 -0.82 -23.01 -8.87
C ASN A 165 -1.69 -23.71 -9.93
N TRP A 166 -1.49 -23.40 -11.20
CA TRP A 166 -2.22 -24.02 -12.30
C TRP A 166 -1.81 -25.46 -12.57
N ILE A 167 -0.52 -25.79 -12.46
CA ILE A 167 -0.04 -27.17 -12.63
C ILE A 167 -0.74 -28.10 -11.64
N ILE A 168 -0.75 -27.74 -10.34
CA ILE A 168 -1.43 -28.54 -9.31
C ILE A 168 -2.94 -28.56 -9.52
N TYR A 169 -3.53 -27.44 -9.95
CA TYR A 169 -4.96 -27.39 -10.30
C TYR A 169 -5.32 -28.44 -11.36
N TYR A 170 -4.58 -28.47 -12.47
CA TYR A 170 -4.86 -29.40 -13.56
C TYR A 170 -4.50 -30.86 -13.23
N ILE A 171 -3.46 -31.11 -12.43
CA ILE A 171 -3.15 -32.45 -11.94
C ILE A 171 -4.32 -33.00 -11.11
N ILE A 172 -4.84 -32.23 -10.17
CA ILE A 172 -5.96 -32.70 -9.32
C ILE A 172 -7.24 -32.79 -10.14
N LYS A 173 -7.46 -31.87 -11.09
CA LYS A 173 -8.59 -31.96 -12.04
C LYS A 173 -8.54 -33.28 -12.82
N PHE A 174 -7.37 -33.64 -13.35
CA PHE A 174 -7.16 -34.90 -14.05
C PHE A 174 -7.47 -36.11 -13.15
N LEU A 175 -7.00 -36.11 -11.90
CA LEU A 175 -7.29 -37.17 -10.93
C LEU A 175 -8.80 -37.32 -10.64
N LEU A 176 -9.56 -36.22 -10.61
CA LEU A 176 -11.00 -36.25 -10.38
C LEU A 176 -11.81 -36.70 -11.62
N THR A 177 -11.28 -36.50 -12.82
CA THR A 177 -11.98 -36.86 -14.08
C THR A 177 -11.57 -38.23 -14.63
N SER A 178 -10.49 -38.82 -14.12
CA SER A 178 -9.99 -40.10 -14.61
C SER A 178 -10.95 -41.22 -14.23
N THR A 179 -11.52 -41.90 -15.25
CA THR A 179 -12.43 -43.04 -15.07
C THR A 179 -11.71 -44.37 -14.96
N ASN A 180 -10.41 -44.42 -15.30
CA ASN A 180 -9.64 -45.66 -15.40
C ASN A 180 -8.83 -45.97 -14.14
N LEU A 181 -8.98 -45.17 -13.08
CA LEU A 181 -8.24 -45.32 -11.84
C LEU A 181 -9.19 -45.73 -10.72
N ASP A 182 -9.03 -46.95 -10.18
CA ASP A 182 -9.77 -47.44 -9.00
C ASP A 182 -9.26 -46.75 -7.72
N ILE A 183 -9.58 -45.47 -7.58
CA ILE A 183 -9.18 -44.63 -6.44
C ILE A 183 -10.45 -44.21 -5.73
N GLY A 184 -10.57 -44.52 -4.43
CA GLY A 184 -11.69 -44.15 -3.55
C GLY A 184 -11.90 -42.64 -3.36
N PHE A 185 -11.13 -41.81 -4.09
CA PHE A 185 -11.20 -40.37 -4.18
C PHE A 185 -12.23 -39.88 -5.22
N ILE A 186 -12.57 -40.68 -6.23
CA ILE A 186 -13.48 -40.27 -7.31
C ILE A 186 -14.94 -40.37 -6.83
N SER A 187 -15.78 -39.37 -7.16
CA SER A 187 -17.23 -39.41 -6.93
C SER A 187 -17.99 -39.55 -8.25
N ASN A 188 -19.28 -39.88 -8.15
CA ASN A 188 -20.17 -39.96 -9.32
C ASN A 188 -20.51 -38.57 -9.90
N SER A 189 -20.20 -37.49 -9.19
CA SER A 189 -20.38 -36.13 -9.67
C SER A 189 -19.07 -35.63 -10.31
N PRO A 190 -19.12 -35.02 -11.51
CA PRO A 190 -17.92 -34.57 -12.19
C PRO A 190 -17.22 -33.48 -11.37
N LEU A 191 -15.87 -33.54 -11.35
CA LEU A 191 -15.00 -32.54 -10.68
C LEU A 191 -15.17 -32.46 -9.14
N THR A 192 -15.79 -33.47 -8.53
CA THR A 192 -15.91 -33.60 -7.06
C THR A 192 -15.27 -34.89 -6.58
N SER A 193 -14.57 -34.83 -5.45
CA SER A 193 -14.10 -36.04 -4.78
C SER A 193 -15.24 -36.68 -3.99
N LYS A 194 -15.07 -37.97 -3.67
CA LYS A 194 -15.92 -38.61 -2.65
C LYS A 194 -15.80 -37.82 -1.35
N SER A 195 -16.94 -37.56 -0.71
CA SER A 195 -16.98 -36.86 0.57
C SER A 195 -16.67 -37.84 1.70
N ILE A 196 -15.95 -37.36 2.71
CA ILE A 196 -15.81 -38.11 3.96
C ILE A 196 -17.20 -38.20 4.61
N SER A 197 -17.69 -39.43 4.76
CA SER A 197 -18.99 -39.69 5.39
C SER A 197 -19.04 -39.11 6.81
N GLU A 198 -20.18 -38.52 7.20
CA GLU A 198 -20.36 -37.99 8.56
C GLU A 198 -20.24 -39.09 9.61
N THR A 199 -20.64 -40.31 9.24
CA THR A 199 -20.56 -41.52 10.08
C THR A 199 -19.13 -41.88 10.45
N SER A 200 -18.16 -41.59 9.59
CA SER A 200 -16.73 -41.74 9.92
C SER A 200 -16.30 -40.85 11.08
N PHE A 201 -17.02 -39.76 11.36
CA PHE A 201 -16.71 -38.81 12.44
C PHE A 201 -17.78 -38.77 13.55
N LEU A 202 -18.84 -39.57 13.49
CA LEU A 202 -19.98 -39.52 14.41
C LEU A 202 -19.60 -39.76 15.88
N THR A 203 -18.60 -40.61 16.14
CA THR A 203 -18.10 -40.92 17.49
C THR A 203 -16.94 -40.03 17.94
N SER A 204 -16.59 -39.00 17.15
CA SER A 204 -15.36 -38.23 17.33
C SER A 204 -15.61 -36.77 17.69
N ILE A 205 -14.68 -36.18 18.43
CA ILE A 205 -14.72 -34.76 18.82
C ILE A 205 -14.70 -33.82 17.59
N PHE A 206 -14.30 -34.29 16.40
CA PHE A 206 -14.04 -33.49 15.18
C PHE A 206 -15.25 -32.71 14.62
N LEU A 207 -16.48 -33.14 14.91
CA LEU A 207 -17.70 -32.43 14.49
C LEU A 207 -18.20 -31.41 15.54
N THR A 208 -17.58 -31.35 16.71
CA THR A 208 -18.04 -30.51 17.82
C THR A 208 -17.50 -29.08 17.74
N ARG A 209 -18.18 -28.16 18.44
CA ARG A 209 -17.66 -26.80 18.69
C ARG A 209 -16.33 -26.83 19.44
N ASN A 210 -16.15 -27.77 20.36
CA ASN A 210 -14.94 -27.88 21.19
C ASN A 210 -13.71 -28.14 20.31
N PHE A 211 -13.83 -28.96 19.27
CA PHE A 211 -12.75 -29.16 18.31
C PHE A 211 -12.34 -27.87 17.59
N ALA A 212 -13.31 -27.07 17.16
CA ALA A 212 -13.01 -25.80 16.51
C ALA A 212 -12.33 -24.81 17.47
N VAL A 213 -12.68 -24.82 18.75
CA VAL A 213 -11.97 -24.05 19.80
C VAL A 213 -10.53 -24.54 19.97
N ILE A 214 -10.31 -25.86 20.00
CA ILE A 214 -8.95 -26.45 20.07
C ILE A 214 -8.11 -26.02 18.86
N MET A 215 -8.67 -26.07 17.66
CA MET A 215 -7.99 -25.64 16.43
C MET A 215 -7.69 -24.14 16.43
N LEU A 216 -8.61 -23.30 16.92
CA LEU A 216 -8.35 -21.88 17.10
C LEU A 216 -7.20 -21.66 18.08
N PHE A 217 -7.23 -22.33 19.24
CA PHE A 217 -6.20 -22.23 20.27
C PHE A 217 -4.83 -22.68 19.75
N LEU A 218 -4.78 -23.75 18.97
CA LEU A 218 -3.56 -24.19 18.29
C LEU A 218 -3.04 -23.13 17.32
N GLY A 219 -3.93 -22.49 16.56
CA GLY A 219 -3.57 -21.36 15.70
C GLY A 219 -3.02 -20.16 16.48
N LEU A 220 -3.61 -19.84 17.64
CA LEU A 220 -3.12 -18.77 18.53
C LEU A 220 -1.72 -19.07 19.09
N ILE A 221 -1.51 -20.29 19.59
CA ILE A 221 -0.20 -20.75 20.07
C ILE A 221 0.82 -20.67 18.92
N PHE A 222 0.45 -21.12 17.72
CA PHE A 222 1.34 -21.10 16.58
C PHE A 222 1.69 -19.67 16.15
N ALA A 223 0.72 -18.75 16.13
CA ALA A 223 0.96 -17.34 15.87
C ALA A 223 1.92 -16.72 16.90
N PHE A 224 1.75 -17.07 18.18
CA PHE A 224 2.64 -16.65 19.26
C PHE A 224 4.06 -17.22 19.08
N LEU A 225 4.18 -18.50 18.73
CA LEU A 225 5.46 -19.17 18.50
C LEU A 225 6.21 -18.54 17.32
N ILE A 226 5.51 -18.25 16.20
CA ILE A 226 6.11 -17.55 15.06
C ILE A 226 6.49 -16.11 15.43
N TRP A 227 5.68 -15.41 16.22
CA TRP A 227 6.08 -14.10 16.75
C TRP A 227 7.36 -14.19 17.59
N PHE A 228 7.45 -15.18 18.49
CA PHE A 228 8.61 -15.40 19.33
C PHE A 228 9.85 -15.70 18.48
N ILE A 229 9.75 -16.63 17.51
CA ILE A 229 10.83 -16.92 16.56
C ILE A 229 11.25 -15.65 15.82
N MET A 230 10.30 -14.89 15.28
CA MET A 230 10.60 -13.69 14.51
C MET A 230 11.25 -12.59 15.35
N GLN A 231 10.89 -12.43 16.62
CA GLN A 231 11.33 -11.31 17.45
C GLN A 231 12.49 -11.63 18.40
N LYS A 232 12.62 -12.87 18.84
CA LYS A 232 13.51 -13.27 19.93
C LYS A 232 14.59 -14.26 19.52
N THR A 233 14.60 -14.75 18.28
CA THR A 233 15.61 -15.74 17.83
C THR A 233 16.49 -15.22 16.69
N THR A 234 17.64 -15.88 16.53
CA THR A 234 18.61 -15.61 15.46
C THR A 234 18.05 -15.93 14.07
N ILE A 235 17.19 -16.94 13.95
CA ILE A 235 16.50 -17.29 12.69
C ILE A 235 15.62 -16.12 12.23
N GLY A 236 14.84 -15.54 13.15
CA GLY A 236 14.01 -14.37 12.89
C GLY A 236 14.83 -13.15 12.46
N LEU A 237 16.00 -12.94 13.08
CA LEU A 237 16.94 -11.88 12.68
C LEU A 237 17.46 -12.11 11.25
N ARG A 238 17.90 -13.32 10.92
CA ARG A 238 18.40 -13.68 9.58
C ARG A 238 17.34 -13.42 8.50
N ILE A 239 16.09 -13.86 8.72
CA ILE A 239 14.96 -13.61 7.82
C ILE A 239 14.77 -12.11 7.56
N LYS A 240 14.76 -11.29 8.61
CA LYS A 240 14.54 -9.84 8.49
C LYS A 240 15.66 -9.14 7.73
N ILE A 241 16.93 -9.50 8.01
CA ILE A 241 18.08 -8.90 7.32
C ILE A 241 18.04 -9.26 5.83
N THR A 242 17.79 -10.53 5.49
CA THR A 242 17.64 -10.97 4.09
C THR A 242 16.51 -10.25 3.37
N GLY A 243 15.39 -10.00 4.05
CA GLY A 243 14.27 -9.26 3.47
C GLY A 243 14.51 -7.76 3.28
N GLN A 244 15.34 -7.14 4.11
CA GLN A 244 15.69 -5.72 3.97
C GLN A 244 16.74 -5.50 2.88
N ASN A 245 17.82 -6.28 2.91
CA ASN A 245 18.88 -6.17 1.91
C ASN A 245 19.69 -7.48 1.80
N LYS A 246 19.58 -8.15 0.66
CA LYS A 246 20.27 -9.41 0.38
C LYS A 246 21.80 -9.27 0.39
N ASN A 247 22.34 -8.12 -0.02
CA ASN A 247 23.79 -7.88 -0.03
C ASN A 247 24.32 -7.72 1.41
N VAL A 248 23.57 -7.03 2.27
CA VAL A 248 23.90 -6.91 3.70
C VAL A 248 23.79 -8.27 4.39
N ALA A 249 22.80 -9.08 4.03
CA ALA A 249 22.67 -10.44 4.56
C ALA A 249 23.89 -11.32 4.20
N SER A 250 24.36 -11.25 2.95
CA SER A 250 25.58 -11.97 2.54
C SER A 250 26.83 -11.45 3.24
N TYR A 251 26.95 -10.14 3.44
CA TYR A 251 28.05 -9.55 4.21
C TYR A 251 28.04 -10.01 5.68
N ALA A 252 26.85 -10.18 6.27
CA ALA A 252 26.66 -10.72 7.62
C ALA A 252 26.81 -12.26 7.71
N GLY A 253 27.30 -12.93 6.66
CA GLY A 253 27.54 -14.38 6.63
C GLY A 253 26.30 -15.25 6.41
N ILE A 254 25.16 -14.67 6.00
CA ILE A 254 23.92 -15.42 5.76
C ILE A 254 23.94 -15.99 4.33
N ASN A 255 23.78 -17.31 4.21
CA ASN A 255 23.61 -17.96 2.91
C ASN A 255 22.20 -17.70 2.36
N ASN A 256 22.09 -16.72 1.45
CA ASN A 256 20.83 -16.31 0.84
C ASN A 256 20.10 -17.46 0.10
N LYS A 257 20.84 -18.42 -0.48
CA LYS A 257 20.23 -19.54 -1.22
C LYS A 257 19.50 -20.47 -0.26
N ILE A 258 20.19 -20.93 0.78
CA ILE A 258 19.61 -21.79 1.81
C ILE A 258 18.45 -21.08 2.50
N MET A 259 18.62 -19.79 2.85
CA MET A 259 17.56 -19.00 3.48
C MET A 259 16.29 -18.93 2.62
N THR A 260 16.44 -18.75 1.30
CA THR A 260 15.31 -18.70 0.35
C THR A 260 14.59 -20.05 0.29
N ILE A 261 15.35 -21.15 0.18
CA ILE A 261 14.78 -22.51 0.12
C ILE A 261 14.06 -22.86 1.42
N SER A 262 14.70 -22.64 2.58
CA SER A 262 14.12 -22.96 3.89
C SER A 262 12.85 -22.16 4.15
N VAL A 263 12.82 -20.86 3.84
CA VAL A 263 11.63 -20.01 4.04
C VAL A 263 10.47 -20.47 3.17
N MET A 264 10.70 -20.75 1.90
CA MET A 264 9.65 -21.18 0.99
C MET A 264 9.14 -22.59 1.35
N SER A 265 10.03 -23.49 1.75
CA SER A 265 9.65 -24.84 2.22
C SER A 265 8.81 -24.78 3.49
N PHE A 266 9.24 -24.00 4.48
CA PHE A 266 8.52 -23.83 5.74
C PHE A 266 7.15 -23.17 5.54
N SER A 267 7.09 -22.18 4.65
CA SER A 267 5.83 -21.59 4.18
C SER A 267 4.89 -22.65 3.59
N GLY A 268 5.41 -23.53 2.72
CA GLY A 268 4.66 -24.65 2.17
C GLY A 268 4.14 -25.61 3.23
N VAL A 269 4.94 -25.96 4.24
CA VAL A 269 4.50 -26.81 5.36
C VAL A 269 3.33 -26.19 6.11
N ILE A 270 3.39 -24.89 6.44
CA ILE A 270 2.31 -24.20 7.16
C ILE A 270 1.05 -24.07 6.29
N ALA A 271 1.21 -23.76 5.01
CA ALA A 271 0.09 -23.77 4.06
C ALA A 271 -0.53 -25.17 3.94
N GLY A 272 0.27 -26.23 4.03
CA GLY A 272 -0.19 -27.61 4.09
C GLY A 272 -1.08 -27.88 5.31
N ILE A 273 -0.69 -27.40 6.50
CA ILE A 273 -1.53 -27.52 7.71
C ILE A 273 -2.90 -26.85 7.49
N ALA A 274 -2.92 -25.65 6.92
CA ALA A 274 -4.16 -24.95 6.59
C ALA A 274 -5.01 -25.73 5.57
N GLY A 275 -4.38 -26.31 4.54
CA GLY A 275 -5.04 -27.15 3.53
C GLY A 275 -5.64 -28.42 4.11
N PHE A 276 -4.89 -29.14 4.95
CA PHE A 276 -5.38 -30.32 5.65
C PHE A 276 -6.64 -30.00 6.46
N ILE A 277 -6.61 -28.94 7.28
CA ILE A 277 -7.76 -28.56 8.11
C ILE A 277 -8.96 -28.18 7.23
N TRP A 278 -8.72 -27.44 6.14
CA TRP A 278 -9.77 -27.03 5.20
C TRP A 278 -10.46 -28.22 4.51
N TYR A 279 -9.69 -29.12 3.90
CA TYR A 279 -10.27 -30.19 3.09
C TYR A 279 -10.77 -31.38 3.93
N ILE A 280 -10.17 -31.67 5.07
CA ILE A 280 -10.57 -32.80 5.93
C ILE A 280 -11.66 -32.43 6.93
N PHE A 281 -11.54 -31.29 7.64
CA PHE A 281 -12.46 -30.96 8.74
C PHE A 281 -13.54 -29.93 8.38
N TYR A 282 -13.26 -29.02 7.44
CA TYR A 282 -14.23 -28.01 7.01
C TYR A 282 -15.10 -28.49 5.85
N LYS A 283 -14.51 -28.67 4.65
CA LYS A 283 -15.25 -29.06 3.44
C LYS A 283 -15.53 -30.56 3.34
N ARG A 284 -14.68 -31.40 3.94
CA ARG A 284 -14.76 -32.88 3.92
C ARG A 284 -14.79 -33.50 2.52
N SER A 285 -14.47 -32.71 1.51
CA SER A 285 -14.57 -33.06 0.10
C SER A 285 -13.74 -32.05 -0.69
N PHE A 286 -13.46 -32.43 -1.93
CA PHE A 286 -12.73 -31.62 -2.88
C PHE A 286 -13.65 -31.28 -4.06
N THR A 287 -13.67 -30.02 -4.50
CA THR A 287 -14.55 -29.58 -5.60
C THR A 287 -13.85 -28.55 -6.47
N LEU A 288 -13.84 -28.76 -7.79
CA LEU A 288 -13.16 -27.91 -8.76
C LEU A 288 -14.09 -27.20 -9.77
N SER A 289 -15.39 -27.17 -9.49
CA SER A 289 -16.41 -26.64 -10.41
C SER A 289 -16.34 -25.12 -10.65
N SER A 290 -15.72 -24.34 -9.76
CA SER A 290 -15.68 -22.87 -9.82
C SER A 290 -14.28 -22.28 -10.07
N GLY A 291 -13.35 -23.07 -10.64
CA GLY A 291 -11.95 -22.67 -10.84
C GLY A 291 -11.07 -22.92 -9.61
N MET A 292 -9.94 -22.22 -9.51
CA MET A 292 -8.97 -22.42 -8.43
C MET A 292 -9.56 -22.02 -7.07
N PRO A 293 -9.37 -22.81 -6.00
CA PRO A 293 -9.80 -22.46 -4.64
C PRO A 293 -9.29 -21.08 -4.22
N ARG A 294 -10.19 -20.24 -3.69
CA ARG A 294 -9.92 -18.80 -3.43
C ARG A 294 -9.23 -18.56 -2.10
N GLU A 295 -9.39 -19.48 -1.14
CA GLU A 295 -9.00 -19.31 0.25
C GLU A 295 -7.51 -19.05 0.45
N GLY A 296 -6.67 -19.71 -0.34
CA GLY A 296 -5.22 -19.46 -0.31
C GLY A 296 -4.83 -18.08 -0.83
N PHE A 297 -5.62 -17.50 -1.75
CA PHE A 297 -5.41 -16.13 -2.23
C PHE A 297 -5.92 -15.11 -1.22
N ASP A 298 -7.06 -15.40 -0.60
CA ASP A 298 -7.64 -14.55 0.45
C ASP A 298 -6.72 -14.41 1.66
N ALA A 299 -5.96 -15.46 1.99
CA ALA A 299 -4.95 -15.39 3.04
C ALA A 299 -3.85 -14.34 2.76
N ILE A 300 -3.58 -14.01 1.49
CA ILE A 300 -2.65 -12.92 1.13
C ILE A 300 -3.24 -11.58 1.58
N LEU A 301 -4.54 -11.38 1.34
CA LEU A 301 -5.26 -10.17 1.73
C LEU A 301 -5.26 -10.00 3.26
N VAL A 302 -5.54 -11.09 3.99
CA VAL A 302 -5.52 -11.11 5.46
C VAL A 302 -4.13 -10.78 6.02
N THR A 303 -3.08 -11.31 5.38
CA THR A 303 -1.68 -11.06 5.73
C THR A 303 -1.28 -9.60 5.53
N LEU A 304 -1.68 -9.01 4.39
CA LEU A 304 -1.42 -7.60 4.07
C LEU A 304 -2.14 -6.66 5.04
N LEU A 305 -3.40 -6.97 5.38
CA LEU A 305 -4.16 -6.23 6.39
C LEU A 305 -3.48 -6.30 7.78
N ALA A 306 -2.86 -7.44 8.10
CA ALA A 306 -2.08 -7.61 9.32
C ALA A 306 -0.67 -6.98 9.28
N PHE A 307 -0.27 -6.30 8.20
CA PHE A 307 1.10 -5.81 7.98
C PHE A 307 2.18 -6.88 8.20
N ASN A 308 1.89 -8.12 7.80
CA ASN A 308 2.78 -9.28 7.99
C ASN A 308 3.15 -9.53 9.46
N SER A 309 2.35 -9.03 10.42
CA SER A 309 2.55 -9.24 11.85
C SER A 309 1.83 -10.50 12.31
N PRO A 310 2.50 -11.48 12.96
CA PRO A 310 1.82 -12.69 13.43
C PRO A 310 0.67 -12.41 14.41
N PHE A 311 0.82 -11.42 15.30
CA PHE A 311 -0.28 -10.98 16.17
C PHE A 311 -1.38 -10.22 15.43
N GLY A 312 -1.03 -9.52 14.35
CA GLY A 312 -2.02 -8.84 13.51
C GLY A 312 -2.90 -9.83 12.75
N ILE A 313 -2.37 -11.00 12.42
CA ILE A 313 -3.08 -12.05 11.65
C ILE A 313 -4.26 -12.61 12.43
N ILE A 314 -4.19 -12.69 13.75
CA ILE A 314 -5.26 -13.25 14.59
C ILE A 314 -6.59 -12.48 14.41
N PRO A 315 -6.67 -11.17 14.73
CA PRO A 315 -7.91 -10.42 14.58
C PRO A 315 -8.32 -10.25 13.11
N THR A 316 -7.37 -10.17 12.16
CA THR A 316 -7.72 -10.01 10.74
C THR A 316 -8.27 -11.30 10.13
N SER A 317 -7.78 -12.46 10.53
CA SER A 317 -8.31 -13.77 10.13
C SER A 317 -9.72 -13.98 10.66
N PHE A 318 -9.96 -13.62 11.92
CA PHE A 318 -11.29 -13.67 12.51
C PHE A 318 -12.27 -12.72 11.80
N PHE A 319 -11.84 -11.49 11.53
CA PHE A 319 -12.62 -10.51 10.80
C PHE A 319 -12.96 -11.00 9.38
N TYR A 320 -11.98 -11.51 8.64
CA TYR A 320 -12.18 -12.06 7.30
C TYR A 320 -13.14 -13.25 7.30
N SER A 321 -12.94 -14.20 8.23
CA SER A 321 -13.79 -15.38 8.36
C SER A 321 -15.24 -15.01 8.67
N THR A 322 -15.45 -13.99 9.51
CA THR A 322 -16.78 -13.45 9.82
C THR A 322 -17.46 -12.90 8.56
N LEU A 323 -16.73 -12.11 7.75
CA LEU A 323 -17.24 -11.58 6.48
C LEU A 323 -17.55 -12.68 5.47
N SER A 324 -16.63 -13.64 5.31
CA SER A 324 -16.74 -14.73 4.34
C SER A 324 -17.92 -15.66 4.64
N ILE A 325 -18.05 -16.12 5.89
CA ILE A 325 -19.18 -16.95 6.32
C ILE A 325 -20.48 -16.14 6.25
N GLY A 326 -20.46 -14.90 6.74
CA GLY A 326 -21.62 -14.02 6.69
C GLY A 326 -22.14 -13.79 5.27
N ALA A 327 -21.23 -13.68 4.29
CA ALA A 327 -21.59 -13.51 2.88
C ALA A 327 -22.13 -14.79 2.23
N SER A 328 -21.58 -15.95 2.61
CA SER A 328 -21.83 -17.23 1.93
C SER A 328 -23.28 -17.70 1.93
N ALA A 329 -24.08 -17.26 2.92
CA ALA A 329 -25.45 -17.71 3.14
C ALA A 329 -26.48 -16.56 3.13
N LEU A 330 -26.18 -15.45 2.45
CA LEU A 330 -27.13 -14.33 2.34
C LEU A 330 -28.36 -14.67 1.50
N GLU A 331 -28.17 -15.45 0.43
CA GLU A 331 -29.25 -15.89 -0.46
C GLU A 331 -30.33 -16.67 0.27
N SER A 332 -29.95 -17.50 1.26
CA SER A 332 -30.90 -18.26 2.09
C SER A 332 -31.71 -17.38 3.05
N HIS A 333 -31.40 -16.09 3.16
CA HIS A 333 -32.07 -15.13 4.03
C HIS A 333 -32.87 -14.07 3.25
N SER A 334 -33.37 -14.39 2.05
CA SER A 334 -34.14 -13.51 1.15
C SER A 334 -33.38 -12.26 0.65
N ILE A 335 -32.05 -12.25 0.76
CA ILE A 335 -31.18 -11.24 0.18
C ILE A 335 -30.54 -11.87 -1.06
N ARG A 336 -31.08 -11.60 -2.25
CA ARG A 336 -30.60 -12.15 -3.52
C ARG A 336 -29.36 -11.41 -4.03
N LEU A 337 -28.38 -11.21 -3.15
CA LEU A 337 -27.04 -10.77 -3.51
C LEU A 337 -26.19 -12.01 -3.72
N ASN A 338 -25.76 -12.22 -4.97
CA ASN A 338 -24.95 -13.37 -5.31
C ASN A 338 -23.61 -13.33 -4.56
N GLN A 339 -23.01 -14.50 -4.34
CA GLN A 339 -21.69 -14.60 -3.68
C GLN A 339 -20.62 -13.74 -4.37
N ASP A 340 -20.64 -13.63 -5.71
CA ASP A 340 -19.69 -12.79 -6.45
C ASP A 340 -19.87 -11.29 -6.15
N THR A 341 -21.11 -10.80 -6.00
CA THR A 341 -21.38 -9.41 -5.60
C THR A 341 -20.84 -9.13 -4.20
N MET A 342 -21.02 -10.10 -3.29
CA MET A 342 -20.50 -9.99 -1.93
C MET A 342 -18.98 -10.06 -1.85
N GLN A 343 -18.32 -10.72 -2.80
CA GLN A 343 -16.87 -10.65 -2.90
C GLN A 343 -16.36 -9.28 -3.33
N ILE A 344 -17.10 -8.54 -4.15
CA ILE A 344 -16.76 -7.14 -4.45
C ILE A 344 -16.85 -6.29 -3.18
N VAL A 345 -17.89 -6.49 -2.35
CA VAL A 345 -18.05 -5.82 -1.05
C VAL A 345 -16.84 -6.11 -0.15
N ILE A 346 -16.47 -7.38 0.01
CA ILE A 346 -15.31 -7.79 0.81
C ILE A 346 -14.02 -7.22 0.22
N GLY A 347 -13.88 -7.27 -1.11
CA GLY A 347 -12.75 -6.71 -1.86
C GLY A 347 -12.59 -5.21 -1.65
N ILE A 348 -13.67 -4.42 -1.63
CA ILE A 348 -13.64 -2.98 -1.34
C ILE A 348 -13.11 -2.73 0.07
N ILE A 349 -13.65 -3.46 1.06
CA ILE A 349 -13.22 -3.33 2.47
C ILE A 349 -11.73 -3.65 2.59
N ILE A 350 -11.30 -4.77 2.00
CA ILE A 350 -9.91 -5.21 2.14
C ILE A 350 -8.97 -4.31 1.32
N TYR A 351 -9.35 -3.91 0.10
CA TYR A 351 -8.54 -3.01 -0.71
C TYR A 351 -8.30 -1.67 -0.01
N LEU A 352 -9.35 -1.09 0.58
CA LEU A 352 -9.19 0.14 1.34
C LEU A 352 -8.33 -0.08 2.59
N SER A 353 -8.48 -1.24 3.23
CA SER A 353 -7.66 -1.65 4.37
C SER A 353 -6.18 -1.90 4.01
N ALA A 354 -5.88 -2.34 2.79
CA ALA A 354 -4.51 -2.46 2.27
C ALA A 354 -3.89 -1.06 2.04
N ILE A 355 -4.71 -0.08 1.67
CA ILE A 355 -4.34 1.34 1.57
C ILE A 355 -4.41 2.03 2.95
N SER A 356 -4.52 1.26 4.04
CA SER A 356 -4.50 1.80 5.42
C SER A 356 -3.33 2.73 5.65
N VAL A 357 -2.18 2.50 5.01
CA VAL A 357 -1.01 3.39 4.98
C VAL A 357 -1.35 4.88 4.80
N VAL A 358 -2.36 5.21 3.99
CA VAL A 358 -2.79 6.60 3.74
C VAL A 358 -3.33 7.25 5.01
N PHE A 359 -4.02 6.45 5.83
CA PHE A 359 -4.62 6.87 7.09
C PHE A 359 -3.61 6.93 8.25
N VAL A 360 -2.35 6.55 8.03
CA VAL A 360 -1.34 6.50 9.12
C VAL A 360 -1.02 7.91 9.65
N ASN A 361 -1.22 8.93 8.83
CA ASN A 361 -1.12 10.34 9.23
C ASN A 361 -2.48 11.02 9.43
N PHE A 362 -3.57 10.26 9.28
CA PHE A 362 -4.92 10.77 9.43
C PHE A 362 -5.26 10.80 10.92
N GLN A 363 -5.13 11.98 11.51
CA GLN A 363 -5.49 12.26 12.89
C GLN A 363 -6.72 13.17 12.90
N PRO A 364 -7.93 12.67 12.56
CA PRO A 364 -9.11 13.51 12.33
C PRO A 364 -9.48 14.29 13.58
N ILE A 365 -9.40 13.69 14.78
CA ILE A 365 -9.70 14.36 16.04
C ILE A 365 -8.75 15.55 16.27
N LYS A 366 -7.44 15.34 16.12
CA LYS A 366 -6.45 16.42 16.26
C LYS A 366 -6.63 17.49 15.20
N TRP A 367 -6.99 17.10 13.98
CA TRP A 367 -7.27 18.01 12.88
C TRP A 367 -8.51 18.87 13.17
N ILE A 368 -9.62 18.26 13.60
CA ILE A 368 -10.87 18.95 14.00
C ILE A 368 -10.60 19.93 15.15
N LEU A 369 -9.91 19.49 16.21
CA LEU A 369 -9.57 20.36 17.34
C LEU A 369 -8.68 21.53 16.93
N ASN A 370 -7.64 21.27 16.14
CA ASN A 370 -6.77 22.33 15.64
C ASN A 370 -7.54 23.30 14.72
N PHE A 371 -8.44 22.79 13.89
CA PHE A 371 -9.28 23.60 13.03
C PHE A 371 -10.25 24.46 13.84
N TYR A 372 -10.87 23.90 14.88
CA TYR A 372 -11.69 24.62 15.85
C TYR A 372 -10.89 25.73 16.57
N PHE A 373 -9.66 25.46 17.01
CA PHE A 373 -8.79 26.48 17.61
C PHE A 373 -8.47 27.61 16.64
N LEU A 374 -8.21 27.28 15.37
CA LEU A 374 -7.96 28.29 14.34
C LEU A 374 -9.18 29.15 14.06
N LEU A 375 -10.36 28.54 13.93
CA LEU A 375 -11.65 29.24 13.75
C LEU A 375 -11.91 30.26 14.87
N ARG A 376 -11.55 29.93 16.11
CA ARG A 376 -11.76 30.81 17.27
C ARG A 376 -10.66 31.88 17.42
N SER A 377 -9.52 31.71 16.77
CA SER A 377 -8.41 32.67 16.87
C SER A 377 -8.65 33.90 15.99
N ARG A 378 -8.66 35.09 16.61
CA ARG A 378 -8.77 36.38 15.90
C ARG A 378 -7.57 36.65 14.98
N GLN A 379 -6.39 36.09 15.29
CA GLN A 379 -5.19 36.19 14.45
C GLN A 379 -5.33 35.42 13.13
N PHE A 380 -6.02 34.28 13.11
CA PHE A 380 -6.15 33.44 11.92
C PHE A 380 -7.36 33.81 11.05
N PHE A 381 -8.52 34.09 11.67
CA PHE A 381 -9.75 34.56 11.01
C PHE A 381 -10.17 35.94 11.55
N GLY A 382 -9.32 36.93 11.38
CA GLY A 382 -9.59 38.30 11.84
C GLY A 382 -10.60 39.04 10.94
N PRO A 383 -11.35 40.01 11.48
CA PRO A 383 -12.17 40.90 10.66
C PRO A 383 -11.28 41.63 9.64
N LYS A 384 -11.83 41.91 8.45
CA LYS A 384 -11.14 42.74 7.46
C LYS A 384 -11.02 44.16 8.03
N THR A 385 -9.85 44.52 8.55
CA THR A 385 -9.51 45.89 8.95
C THR A 385 -9.62 46.85 7.76
N GLU A 386 -9.83 48.14 8.01
CA GLU A 386 -9.89 49.17 6.97
C GLU A 386 -8.61 49.22 6.11
N LYS A 387 -7.44 48.90 6.71
CA LYS A 387 -6.16 48.65 6.01
C LYS A 387 -6.28 47.64 4.84
N PHE A 388 -7.17 46.64 4.92
CA PHE A 388 -7.37 45.68 3.82
C PHE A 388 -8.37 46.15 2.76
N ARG A 389 -9.24 47.12 3.08
CA ARG A 389 -10.21 47.67 2.11
C ARG A 389 -9.55 48.61 1.11
N SER A 390 -8.51 49.36 1.53
CA SER A 390 -7.74 50.25 0.66
C SER A 390 -6.92 49.50 -0.41
N LEU A 391 -6.63 48.21 -0.19
CA LEU A 391 -5.96 47.32 -1.16
C LEU A 391 -6.92 46.43 -1.95
N LYS A 392 -8.18 46.85 -2.13
CA LYS A 392 -9.09 46.19 -3.09
C LYS A 392 -8.31 46.08 -4.41
N LEU A 393 -8.05 44.85 -4.86
CA LEU A 393 -7.35 44.59 -6.12
C LEU A 393 -8.01 45.44 -7.20
N GLU A 394 -7.35 46.51 -7.63
CA GLU A 394 -7.68 47.12 -8.91
C GLU A 394 -7.73 45.98 -9.91
N LYS A 395 -8.85 45.87 -10.61
CA LYS A 395 -9.01 44.89 -11.69
C LYS A 395 -7.84 45.11 -12.62
N SER A 396 -6.85 44.22 -12.58
CA SER A 396 -5.74 44.32 -13.51
C SER A 396 -6.30 44.20 -14.91
N LYS A 397 -5.85 45.09 -15.83
CA LYS A 397 -6.19 45.01 -17.25
C LYS A 397 -5.93 43.60 -17.82
N PHE A 398 -4.97 42.88 -17.25
CA PHE A 398 -4.70 41.46 -17.50
C PHE A 398 -5.47 40.57 -16.50
N SER A 399 -6.73 40.28 -16.81
CA SER A 399 -7.59 39.34 -16.05
C SER A 399 -7.00 37.93 -15.99
N TRP A 400 -7.25 37.21 -14.89
CA TRP A 400 -6.92 35.77 -14.70
C TRP A 400 -7.39 34.88 -15.87
N LEU A 401 -8.47 35.27 -16.54
CA LEU A 401 -9.05 34.54 -17.68
C LEU A 401 -8.24 34.66 -18.99
N ASN A 402 -7.32 35.64 -19.10
CA ASN A 402 -6.46 35.80 -20.29
C ASN A 402 -5.12 35.05 -20.18
N LEU A 403 -4.87 34.34 -19.07
CA LEU A 403 -3.61 33.63 -18.80
C LEU A 403 -3.60 32.18 -19.30
N VAL A 404 -4.76 31.64 -19.68
CA VAL A 404 -4.91 30.26 -20.19
C VAL A 404 -5.05 30.21 -21.72
N GLY A 405 -5.30 31.35 -22.38
CA GLY A 405 -5.40 31.46 -23.84
C GLY A 405 -4.26 32.30 -24.43
N LEU A 406 -3.43 31.67 -25.26
CA LEU A 406 -2.32 32.30 -25.98
C LEU A 406 -2.80 33.37 -26.98
N LYS A 407 -2.76 34.65 -26.60
CA LYS A 407 -2.40 35.71 -27.56
C LYS A 407 -0.92 36.02 -27.33
N LYS A 408 -0.10 35.84 -28.37
CA LYS A 408 1.29 36.32 -28.39
C LYS A 408 1.22 37.83 -28.10
N ILE A 409 1.74 38.23 -26.95
CA ILE A 409 1.82 39.64 -26.60
C ILE A 409 2.90 40.26 -27.49
N ALA A 410 2.57 41.38 -28.14
CA ALA A 410 3.50 42.12 -28.98
C ALA A 410 4.69 42.63 -28.15
N PRO A 411 5.91 42.68 -28.71
CA PRO A 411 7.10 43.17 -28.01
C PRO A 411 6.94 44.61 -27.48
N GLU A 412 6.10 45.43 -28.11
CA GLU A 412 5.78 46.80 -27.70
C GLU A 412 5.11 46.91 -26.31
N LYS A 413 4.53 45.82 -25.78
CA LYS A 413 3.86 45.83 -24.46
C LYS A 413 4.75 45.38 -23.31
N ILE A 414 6.05 45.17 -23.52
CA ILE A 414 6.97 44.71 -22.48
C ILE A 414 7.05 45.73 -21.32
N ASP A 415 7.07 47.02 -21.63
CA ASP A 415 7.20 48.07 -20.61
C ASP A 415 5.95 48.16 -19.72
N GLU A 416 4.76 48.00 -20.29
CA GLU A 416 3.51 47.88 -19.52
C GLU A 416 3.53 46.66 -18.58
N ILE A 417 4.05 45.53 -19.05
CA ILE A 417 4.17 44.32 -18.22
C ILE A 417 5.21 44.52 -17.11
N ASN A 418 6.34 45.15 -17.40
CA ASN A 418 7.37 45.44 -16.40
C ASN A 418 6.83 46.38 -15.31
N TYR A 419 6.05 47.40 -15.70
CA TYR A 419 5.34 48.26 -14.74
C TYR A 419 4.39 47.46 -13.85
N GLU A 420 3.59 46.54 -14.42
CA GLU A 420 2.69 45.69 -13.64
C GLU A 420 3.45 44.72 -12.72
N ILE A 421 4.59 44.16 -13.17
CA ILE A 421 5.46 43.33 -12.35
C ILE A 421 5.96 44.12 -11.14
N ASN A 422 6.46 45.33 -11.33
CA ASN A 422 6.97 46.18 -10.25
C ASN A 422 5.88 46.50 -9.23
N ASN A 423 4.68 46.89 -9.69
CA ASN A 423 3.54 47.15 -8.80
C ASN A 423 3.14 45.89 -8.00
N LEU A 424 3.10 44.71 -8.64
CA LEU A 424 2.82 43.45 -7.95
C LEU A 424 3.91 43.07 -6.94
N GLU A 425 5.18 43.37 -7.22
CA GLU A 425 6.28 43.15 -6.28
C GLU A 425 6.17 44.06 -5.05
N SER A 426 5.90 45.35 -5.23
CA SER A 426 5.66 46.29 -4.12
C SER A 426 4.49 45.83 -3.24
N ARG A 427 3.38 45.41 -3.86
CA ARG A 427 2.22 44.86 -3.11
C ARG A 427 2.57 43.56 -2.39
N ARG A 428 3.34 42.67 -3.02
CA ARG A 428 3.80 41.43 -2.37
C ARG A 428 4.61 41.73 -1.11
N ILE A 429 5.50 42.73 -1.16
CA ILE A 429 6.32 43.15 -0.01
C ILE A 429 5.42 43.64 1.12
N GLN A 430 4.41 44.47 0.84
CA GLN A 430 3.44 44.91 1.84
C GLN A 430 2.68 43.74 2.49
N TYR A 431 2.19 42.78 1.69
CA TYR A 431 1.53 41.59 2.24
C TYR A 431 2.49 40.71 3.06
N LEU A 432 3.77 40.61 2.67
CA LEU A 432 4.80 39.88 3.41
C LEU A 432 5.11 40.55 4.76
N ASP A 433 5.18 41.88 4.79
CA ASP A 433 5.37 42.64 6.02
C ASP A 433 4.23 42.38 7.01
N TRP A 434 2.97 42.47 6.57
CA TRP A 434 1.82 42.13 7.41
C TRP A 434 1.76 40.66 7.83
N PHE A 435 2.24 39.77 6.95
CA PHE A 435 2.30 38.34 7.24
C PHE A 435 3.31 38.01 8.35
N LEU A 436 4.45 38.71 8.39
CA LEU A 436 5.53 38.46 9.34
C LEU A 436 5.35 39.25 10.65
N ASN A 437 4.95 40.52 10.56
CA ASN A 437 4.94 41.44 11.69
C ASN A 437 3.55 41.56 12.35
N ASP A 438 2.52 41.92 11.59
CA ASP A 438 1.18 42.19 12.16
C ASP A 438 0.47 40.90 12.62
N LYS A 439 0.71 39.76 11.94
CA LYS A 439 0.10 38.44 12.26
C LYS A 439 -1.45 38.48 12.37
N ILE A 440 -2.12 39.36 11.62
CA ILE A 440 -3.60 39.49 11.59
C ILE A 440 -4.17 38.89 10.30
N ASN A 441 -5.25 38.11 10.39
CA ASN A 441 -5.94 37.48 9.26
C ASN A 441 -5.00 36.69 8.33
N ILE A 442 -4.12 35.90 8.96
CA ILE A 442 -2.98 35.20 8.32
C ILE A 442 -3.41 34.35 7.13
N LEU A 443 -4.59 33.69 7.20
CA LEU A 443 -5.09 32.88 6.09
C LEU A 443 -5.37 33.71 4.84
N HIS A 444 -6.02 34.87 5.01
CA HIS A 444 -6.36 35.76 3.91
C HIS A 444 -5.10 36.35 3.26
N ILE A 445 -4.18 36.84 4.08
CA ILE A 445 -2.88 37.37 3.63
C ILE A 445 -2.10 36.29 2.86
N TYR A 446 -2.00 35.08 3.41
CA TYR A 446 -1.30 33.97 2.76
C TYR A 446 -1.88 33.68 1.37
N PHE A 447 -3.22 33.60 1.23
CA PHE A 447 -3.85 33.39 -0.07
C PHE A 447 -3.58 34.53 -1.06
N ASN A 448 -3.57 35.79 -0.61
CA ASN A 448 -3.27 36.92 -1.47
C ASN A 448 -1.79 36.91 -1.92
N ILE A 449 -0.84 36.59 -1.03
CA ILE A 449 0.56 36.38 -1.41
C ILE A 449 0.69 35.30 -2.48
N GLN A 450 0.02 34.15 -2.31
CA GLN A 450 0.07 33.07 -3.30
C GLN A 450 -0.52 33.48 -4.65
N LYS A 451 -1.63 34.23 -4.66
CA LYS A 451 -2.19 34.79 -5.90
C LYS A 451 -1.20 35.71 -6.60
N ILE A 452 -0.54 36.60 -5.86
CA ILE A 452 0.47 37.52 -6.43
C ILE A 452 1.67 36.75 -6.97
N ASN A 453 2.22 35.77 -6.25
CA ASN A 453 3.34 34.95 -6.72
C ASN A 453 3.01 34.20 -8.02
N ILE A 454 1.81 33.61 -8.10
CA ILE A 454 1.36 32.90 -9.30
C ILE A 454 1.32 33.88 -10.48
N LYS A 455 0.76 35.08 -10.27
CA LYS A 455 0.67 36.11 -11.30
C LYS A 455 2.05 36.59 -11.74
N LEU A 456 2.94 36.88 -10.80
CA LEU A 456 4.34 37.24 -11.07
C LEU A 456 5.08 36.15 -11.86
N TYR A 457 4.89 34.87 -11.52
CA TYR A 457 5.50 33.77 -12.25
C TYR A 457 5.11 33.76 -13.72
N PHE A 458 3.80 33.92 -14.01
CA PHE A 458 3.32 33.91 -15.39
C PHE A 458 3.74 35.15 -16.17
N LEU A 459 3.66 36.36 -15.58
CA LEU A 459 4.12 37.59 -16.23
C LEU A 459 5.61 37.53 -16.54
N LYS A 460 6.45 37.17 -15.55
CA LYS A 460 7.91 36.97 -15.77
C LYS A 460 8.22 35.90 -16.80
N LYS A 461 7.42 34.82 -16.84
CA LYS A 461 7.58 33.77 -17.86
C LYS A 461 7.27 34.29 -19.27
N GLN A 462 6.28 35.16 -19.41
CA GLN A 462 5.95 35.78 -20.71
C GLN A 462 7.03 36.77 -21.14
N THR A 463 7.49 37.66 -20.25
CA THR A 463 8.55 38.61 -20.57
C THR A 463 9.85 37.91 -20.97
N LEU A 464 10.26 36.86 -20.23
CA LEU A 464 11.44 36.05 -20.57
C LEU A 464 11.30 35.33 -21.90
N LYS A 465 10.10 34.84 -22.25
CA LYS A 465 9.87 34.20 -23.55
C LYS A 465 10.04 35.19 -24.71
N ILE A 466 9.56 36.42 -24.55
CA ILE A 466 9.68 37.46 -25.58
C ILE A 466 11.15 37.89 -25.69
N LYS A 467 11.80 38.21 -24.55
CA LYS A 467 13.20 38.62 -24.47
C LYS A 467 14.16 37.59 -25.08
N ASN A 468 13.93 36.30 -24.84
CA ASN A 468 14.86 35.25 -25.22
C ASN A 468 14.50 34.59 -26.58
N ASN A 469 13.38 34.96 -27.20
CA ASN A 469 12.96 34.46 -28.52
C ASN A 469 14.04 34.59 -29.61
N PRO A 470 14.77 35.73 -29.77
CA PRO A 470 15.83 35.83 -30.78
C PRO A 470 16.99 34.85 -30.56
N ASN A 471 17.28 34.50 -29.30
CA ASN A 471 18.42 33.65 -28.95
C ASN A 471 18.16 32.15 -29.16
N VAL A 472 16.92 31.74 -29.42
CA VAL A 472 16.53 30.31 -29.52
C VAL A 472 17.30 29.57 -30.62
N LEU A 473 17.56 30.22 -31.75
CA LEU A 473 18.34 29.63 -32.85
C LEU A 473 19.80 29.45 -32.46
N ILE A 474 20.38 30.44 -31.77
CA ILE A 474 21.76 30.40 -31.26
C ILE A 474 21.92 29.26 -30.24
N TRP A 475 20.96 29.10 -29.32
CA TRP A 475 20.96 27.99 -28.36
C TRP A 475 20.97 26.61 -29.03
N LYS A 476 20.22 26.45 -30.12
CA LYS A 476 20.18 25.19 -30.88
C LYS A 476 21.53 24.92 -31.56
N LYS A 477 22.19 25.95 -32.09
CA LYS A 477 23.52 25.86 -32.70
C LYS A 477 24.56 25.41 -31.67
N ILE A 478 24.68 26.11 -30.54
CA ILE A 478 25.60 25.77 -29.46
C ILE A 478 25.38 24.32 -28.98
N LYS A 479 24.13 23.89 -28.80
CA LYS A 479 23.83 22.49 -28.42
C LYS A 479 24.22 21.46 -29.47
N LYS A 480 24.05 21.79 -30.75
CA LYS A 480 24.44 20.91 -31.86
C LYS A 480 25.96 20.79 -31.91
N ASP A 481 26.67 21.89 -31.72
CA ASP A 481 28.14 21.91 -31.69
C ASP A 481 28.68 21.09 -30.51
N ILE A 482 28.06 21.20 -29.32
CA ILE A 482 28.34 20.32 -28.19
C ILE A 482 28.11 18.85 -28.60
N LYS A 483 26.95 18.51 -29.18
CA LYS A 483 26.64 17.11 -29.51
C LYS A 483 27.58 16.53 -30.56
N ASN A 484 27.96 17.30 -31.56
CA ASN A 484 28.78 16.85 -32.69
C ASN A 484 30.27 16.76 -32.33
N ASN A 485 30.78 17.70 -31.52
CA ASN A 485 32.22 17.80 -31.24
C ASN A 485 32.69 16.97 -30.02
N PHE A 486 31.78 16.33 -29.28
CA PHE A 486 32.09 15.55 -28.08
C PHE A 486 31.87 14.03 -28.20
N GLY A 487 31.95 13.49 -29.43
CA GLY A 487 31.97 12.05 -29.67
C GLY A 487 33.31 11.42 -29.25
N ILE A 488 33.27 10.27 -28.56
CA ILE A 488 34.47 9.48 -28.28
C ILE A 488 34.87 8.79 -29.58
N ASN A 489 36.02 9.14 -30.14
CA ASN A 489 36.54 8.50 -31.35
C ASN A 489 36.93 7.04 -31.05
N SER A 490 36.82 6.11 -32.01
CA SER A 490 37.12 4.68 -31.82
C SER A 490 38.54 4.42 -31.29
N ASN A 491 39.49 5.29 -31.62
CA ASN A 491 40.89 5.24 -31.16
C ASN A 491 41.10 5.66 -29.69
N PHE A 492 40.06 6.04 -28.95
CA PHE A 492 40.18 6.48 -27.55
C PHE A 492 40.52 5.32 -26.58
N ARG A 493 40.22 4.07 -26.95
CA ARG A 493 40.53 2.90 -26.11
C ARG A 493 42.04 2.68 -25.95
N ASN A 494 42.81 2.95 -27.00
CA ASN A 494 44.24 2.64 -27.09
C ASN A 494 45.17 3.74 -26.54
N LYS A 495 44.61 4.86 -26.05
CA LYS A 495 45.38 6.00 -25.48
C LYS A 495 45.88 5.74 -24.06
N THR A 496 46.99 6.39 -23.68
CA THR A 496 47.54 6.35 -22.32
C THR A 496 46.61 7.04 -21.31
N LEU A 497 46.82 6.83 -20.00
CA LEU A 497 45.98 7.42 -18.96
C LEU A 497 46.05 8.97 -18.98
N GLU A 498 47.25 9.52 -19.17
CA GLU A 498 47.48 10.98 -19.24
C GLU A 498 46.77 11.62 -20.44
N GLU A 499 46.86 11.00 -21.62
CA GLU A 499 46.16 11.48 -22.82
C GLU A 499 44.63 11.44 -22.66
N LYS A 500 44.11 10.44 -21.94
CA LYS A 500 42.67 10.33 -21.63
C LYS A 500 42.25 11.45 -20.67
N LEU A 501 43.05 11.72 -19.64
CA LEU A 501 42.78 12.80 -18.68
C LEU A 501 42.81 14.18 -19.35
N ALA A 502 43.85 14.47 -20.14
CA ALA A 502 43.96 15.73 -20.88
C ALA A 502 42.78 15.95 -21.84
N PHE A 503 42.32 14.89 -22.51
CA PHE A 503 41.10 14.95 -23.33
C PHE A 503 39.85 15.25 -22.49
N PHE A 504 39.65 14.58 -21.36
CA PHE A 504 38.49 14.84 -20.49
C PHE A 504 38.50 16.26 -19.92
N GLU A 505 39.67 16.79 -19.60
CA GLU A 505 39.84 18.16 -19.13
C GLU A 505 39.48 19.17 -20.22
N GLN A 506 40.00 19.00 -21.45
CA GLN A 506 39.66 19.85 -22.59
C GLN A 506 38.15 19.81 -22.93
N VAL A 507 37.52 18.62 -22.84
CA VAL A 507 36.07 18.47 -22.99
C VAL A 507 35.32 19.18 -21.85
N GLY A 508 35.84 19.10 -20.64
CA GLY A 508 35.33 19.81 -19.46
C GLY A 508 35.32 21.32 -19.66
N GLU A 509 36.43 21.89 -20.12
CA GLU A 509 36.56 23.34 -20.39
C GLU A 509 35.59 23.81 -21.47
N LYS A 510 35.55 23.14 -22.62
CA LYS A 510 34.63 23.54 -23.71
C LYS A 510 33.17 23.46 -23.26
N LYS A 511 32.80 22.48 -22.41
CA LYS A 511 31.46 22.42 -21.80
C LYS A 511 31.20 23.57 -20.82
N ARG A 512 32.22 24.04 -20.09
CA ARG A 512 32.09 25.21 -19.20
C ARG A 512 31.85 26.48 -20.01
N TYR A 513 32.66 26.74 -21.04
CA TYR A 513 32.47 27.90 -21.93
C TYR A 513 31.10 27.90 -22.60
N ALA A 514 30.70 26.78 -23.21
CA ALA A 514 29.39 26.69 -23.86
C ALA A 514 28.22 26.86 -22.86
N ASN A 515 28.38 26.43 -21.60
CA ASN A 515 27.38 26.69 -20.56
C ASN A 515 27.36 28.15 -20.12
N GLN A 516 28.51 28.83 -20.05
CA GLN A 516 28.59 30.26 -19.75
C GLN A 516 27.91 31.07 -20.86
N GLU A 517 28.16 30.74 -22.12
CA GLU A 517 27.53 31.36 -23.29
C GLU A 517 26.01 31.12 -23.33
N LEU A 518 25.55 29.89 -23.07
CA LEU A 518 24.12 29.61 -22.93
C LEU A 518 23.49 30.42 -21.78
N ASN A 519 24.22 30.60 -20.68
CA ASN A 519 23.74 31.36 -19.53
C ASN A 519 23.62 32.86 -19.85
N SER A 520 24.62 33.47 -20.52
CA SER A 520 24.57 34.89 -20.92
C SER A 520 23.44 35.17 -21.92
N LEU A 521 23.12 34.20 -22.78
CA LEU A 521 22.00 34.28 -23.72
C LEU A 521 20.62 34.01 -23.10
N GLY A 522 20.53 33.77 -21.79
CA GLY A 522 19.27 33.56 -21.07
C GLY A 522 18.65 32.16 -21.23
N TYR A 523 19.41 31.15 -21.65
CA TYR A 523 18.90 29.78 -21.85
C TYR A 523 18.29 29.19 -20.57
N TYR A 524 18.87 29.52 -19.40
CA TYR A 524 18.44 29.00 -18.11
C TYR A 524 17.37 29.85 -17.42
N ASP A 525 17.02 31.03 -17.93
CA ASP A 525 16.13 31.98 -17.22
C ASP A 525 14.75 31.41 -16.91
N LEU A 526 14.14 30.71 -17.88
CA LEU A 526 12.82 30.08 -17.66
C LEU A 526 12.87 29.00 -16.59
N LYS A 527 13.98 28.26 -16.53
CA LYS A 527 14.23 27.23 -15.50
C LYS A 527 14.48 27.91 -14.14
N ASN A 528 15.26 28.98 -14.12
CA ASN A 528 15.56 29.77 -12.92
C ASN A 528 14.29 30.40 -12.35
N ASN A 529 13.48 31.08 -13.16
CA ASN A 529 12.18 31.65 -12.74
C ASN A 529 11.26 30.57 -12.12
N ARG A 530 11.19 29.38 -12.72
CA ARG A 530 10.44 28.25 -12.14
C ARG A 530 11.00 27.80 -10.80
N ASN A 531 12.32 27.76 -10.65
CA ASN A 531 12.98 27.35 -9.41
C ASN A 531 12.78 28.41 -8.31
N THR A 532 12.93 29.69 -8.64
CA THR A 532 12.69 30.81 -7.70
C THR A 532 11.24 30.84 -7.22
N PHE A 533 10.27 30.68 -8.13
CA PHE A 533 8.85 30.55 -7.76
C PHE A 533 8.61 29.37 -6.81
N ARG A 534 9.26 28.23 -7.07
CA ARG A 534 9.17 27.05 -6.19
C ARG A 534 9.78 27.30 -4.82
N GLN A 535 10.95 27.92 -4.74
CA GLN A 535 11.60 28.25 -3.47
C GLN A 535 10.72 29.20 -2.65
N GLN A 536 10.25 30.29 -3.25
CA GLN A 536 9.36 31.26 -2.60
C GLN A 536 8.07 30.60 -2.11
N PHE A 537 7.45 29.73 -2.90
CA PHE A 537 6.27 28.98 -2.49
C PHE A 537 6.54 28.08 -1.27
N ILE A 538 7.67 27.37 -1.28
CA ILE A 538 8.07 26.47 -0.19
C ILE A 538 8.34 27.26 1.09
N GLU A 539 9.14 28.31 1.02
CA GLU A 539 9.50 29.16 2.17
C GLU A 539 8.26 29.76 2.83
N GLN A 540 7.38 30.39 2.03
CA GLN A 540 6.16 30.99 2.55
C GLN A 540 5.19 29.94 3.11
N HIS A 541 5.13 28.75 2.51
CA HIS A 541 4.31 27.66 3.04
C HIS A 541 4.85 27.11 4.37
N LEU A 542 6.18 27.07 4.53
CA LEU A 542 6.83 26.70 5.80
C LEU A 542 6.57 27.74 6.88
N GLN A 543 6.68 29.03 6.56
CA GLN A 543 6.34 30.13 7.47
C GLN A 543 4.85 30.13 7.84
N PHE A 544 3.96 29.87 6.88
CA PHE A 544 2.53 29.73 7.18
C PHE A 544 2.25 28.56 8.13
N LYS A 545 2.97 27.44 7.95
CA LYS A 545 2.87 26.30 8.86
C LYS A 545 3.38 26.62 10.25
N SER A 546 4.51 27.32 10.38
CA SER A 546 5.06 27.69 11.69
C SER A 546 4.14 28.63 12.45
N LEU A 547 3.62 29.69 11.79
CA LEU A 547 2.64 30.60 12.39
C LEU A 547 1.35 29.86 12.78
N LYS A 548 0.85 28.98 11.91
CA LYS A 548 -0.32 28.14 12.22
C LYS A 548 -0.08 27.27 13.46
N SER A 549 1.11 26.69 13.61
CA SER A 549 1.43 25.90 14.80
C SER A 549 1.57 26.75 16.06
N GLU A 550 2.17 27.94 15.97
CA GLU A 550 2.35 28.90 17.06
C GLU A 550 0.98 29.34 17.62
N ILE A 551 0.02 29.66 16.75
CA ILE A 551 -1.34 30.03 17.15
C ILE A 551 -2.04 28.88 17.89
N ILE A 552 -1.89 27.65 17.37
CA ILE A 552 -2.47 26.46 18.00
C ILE A 552 -1.84 26.19 19.37
N SER A 553 -0.52 26.36 19.53
CA SER A 553 0.15 26.17 20.82
C SER A 553 -0.26 27.22 21.85
N ASN A 554 -0.32 28.49 21.46
CA ASN A 554 -0.70 29.59 22.34
C ASN A 554 -2.13 29.40 22.85
N PHE A 555 -3.06 29.01 21.96
CA PHE A 555 -4.45 28.74 22.34
C PHE A 555 -4.59 27.57 23.33
N LYS A 556 -3.73 26.54 23.21
CA LYS A 556 -3.70 25.41 24.15
C LYS A 556 -3.18 25.82 25.52
N ILE A 557 -2.14 26.66 25.57
CA ILE A 557 -1.57 27.18 26.82
C ILE A 557 -2.61 28.04 27.54
N GLU A 558 -3.26 28.97 26.85
CA GLU A 558 -4.33 29.80 27.43
C GLU A 558 -5.48 28.98 28.00
N LYS A 559 -5.90 27.92 27.30
CA LYS A 559 -6.96 27.03 27.78
C LYS A 559 -6.53 26.26 29.04
N LYS A 560 -5.27 25.81 29.11
CA LYS A 560 -4.72 25.11 30.26
C LYS A 560 -4.65 26.02 31.49
N GLN A 561 -4.13 27.24 31.33
CA GLN A 561 -4.09 28.25 32.39
C GLN A 561 -5.49 28.63 32.90
N LYS A 562 -6.48 28.77 32.00
CA LYS A 562 -7.88 29.00 32.41
C LYS A 562 -8.47 27.83 33.18
N SER A 563 -8.11 26.59 32.82
CA SER A 563 -8.59 25.40 33.55
C SER A 563 -7.94 25.25 34.92
N GLU A 564 -6.68 25.63 35.08
CA GLU A 564 -5.95 25.64 36.35
C GLU A 564 -6.51 26.73 37.28
N LYS A 565 -6.70 27.97 36.79
CA LYS A 565 -7.36 29.04 37.56
C LYS A 565 -8.78 28.70 38.01
N ASN A 566 -9.54 27.97 37.20
CA ASN A 566 -10.89 27.52 37.57
C ASN A 566 -10.88 26.34 38.57
N LYS A 567 -9.78 25.60 38.67
CA LYS A 567 -9.58 24.59 39.71
C LYS A 567 -9.08 25.20 41.02
N GLU A 568 -8.32 26.29 40.97
CA GLU A 568 -7.91 27.03 42.18
C GLU A 568 -9.05 27.86 42.78
N LYS A 569 -10.04 28.25 41.97
CA LYS A 569 -11.25 28.98 42.42
C LYS A 569 -12.38 28.09 42.95
N LYS A 570 -12.29 26.77 42.75
CA LYS A 570 -13.24 25.77 43.24
C LYS A 570 -12.62 25.06 44.43
#